data_AF-A0A2V9V345-F1
#
_entry.id   AF-A0A2V9V345-F1
#
_cell.length_a   1.000
_cell.length_b   1.000
_cell.length_c   1.000
_cell.angle_alpha   90.00
_cell.angle_beta   90.00
_cell.angle_gamma   90.00
#
_symmetry.space_group_name_H-M   'P 1'
#
loop_
_entity.id
_entity.type
_entity.pdbx_description
1 polymer ?
#
loop_
_entity_poly.entity_id
_entity_poly.type
_entity_poly.pdbx_seq_one_letter_code
_entity_poly.pdbx_strand_id
1 'polypeptide(L)'
;IHYVGVAYSPFPVIGWGSIVADSAGALLIIALLGEAWGLWNYACGGGSAAETNFPQEDSWSRRSLLSGGTVLVLLGFLHGAWYAAADLYRQEAQEATILHAMVDDAAAKNLPGAANEVMNLDNLSGEKAVNIAAHSHIIEFGVLAILLSFIQPYVFLSEDWKRRWVKLLLAGSLILPLFVLLELKFGLVAGGIADLGGLMVIIALIAMLVGVLRYSGRGDERPEKVAHLRRSRAGHRGDALWFVLCGIRRAPNVRQHGRIAGRLFCSRG
;
A
#
# COMPACT_ATOMS: atom_id res chain seq x y z
N ILE A 1 6.37 -26.11 10.88
CA ILE A 1 7.51 -25.91 11.83
C ILE A 1 7.45 -27.04 12.83
N HIS A 2 8.30 -28.07 12.72
CA HIS A 2 8.40 -29.10 13.76
C HIS A 2 9.06 -28.48 15.01
N TYR A 3 8.18 -27.89 15.81
CA TYR A 3 8.25 -27.31 17.14
C TYR A 3 9.63 -27.08 17.78
N VAL A 4 10.10 -25.84 17.65
CA VAL A 4 10.90 -25.22 18.70
C VAL A 4 10.00 -25.07 19.94
N GLY A 5 10.41 -25.65 21.08
CA GLY A 5 9.74 -25.46 22.37
C GLY A 5 8.62 -26.44 22.70
N VAL A 6 8.67 -27.69 22.21
CA VAL A 6 7.82 -28.79 22.74
C VAL A 6 8.21 -29.17 24.17
N ALA A 7 9.47 -28.95 24.55
CA ALA A 7 9.86 -29.03 25.95
C ALA A 7 9.08 -27.97 26.75
N TYR A 8 8.28 -28.43 27.72
CA TYR A 8 7.41 -27.62 28.59
C TYR A 8 6.18 -26.97 27.93
N SER A 9 5.72 -27.48 26.77
CA SER A 9 4.45 -27.05 26.20
C SER A 9 3.24 -27.73 26.87
N PRO A 10 2.09 -27.03 27.02
CA PRO A 10 0.84 -27.65 27.46
C PRO A 10 0.26 -28.67 26.46
N PHE A 11 0.76 -28.71 25.21
CA PHE A 11 0.27 -29.63 24.17
C PHE A 11 1.39 -30.57 23.68
N PRO A 12 1.08 -31.85 23.41
CA PRO A 12 2.07 -32.85 22.98
C PRO A 12 2.60 -32.59 21.56
N VAL A 13 1.86 -31.82 20.78
CA VAL A 13 2.10 -31.59 19.36
C VAL A 13 2.16 -30.12 19.00
N ILE A 14 2.18 -29.18 19.95
CA ILE A 14 2.31 -27.74 19.65
C ILE A 14 3.34 -27.14 20.59
N GLY A 15 4.34 -26.40 20.10
CA GLY A 15 5.36 -25.73 20.90
C GLY A 15 5.01 -24.26 21.19
N TRP A 16 5.61 -23.67 22.23
CA TRP A 16 5.39 -22.26 22.61
C TRP A 16 5.60 -21.27 21.46
N GLY A 17 6.57 -21.52 20.58
CA GLY A 17 6.82 -20.67 19.42
C GLY A 17 5.63 -20.58 18.47
N SER A 18 4.89 -21.68 18.28
CA SER A 18 3.69 -21.71 17.44
C SER A 18 2.56 -20.92 18.10
N ILE A 19 2.33 -21.13 19.40
CA ILE A 19 1.27 -20.42 20.15
C ILE A 19 1.48 -18.91 20.10
N VAL A 20 2.72 -18.46 20.29
CA VAL A 20 3.06 -17.04 20.24
C VAL A 20 2.90 -16.49 18.83
N ALA A 21 3.33 -17.22 17.81
CA ALA A 21 3.17 -16.81 16.40
C ALA A 21 1.69 -16.67 16.02
N ASP A 22 0.86 -17.64 16.36
CA ASP A 22 -0.58 -17.62 16.06
C ASP A 22 -1.29 -16.49 16.82
N SER A 23 -0.93 -16.28 18.09
CA SER A 23 -1.48 -15.20 18.91
C SER A 23 -1.10 -13.82 18.37
N ALA A 24 0.16 -13.64 17.95
CA ALA A 24 0.63 -12.41 17.33
C ALA A 24 -0.07 -12.15 16.00
N GLY A 25 -0.24 -13.20 15.18
CA GLY A 25 -1.00 -13.12 13.92
C GLY A 25 -2.46 -12.70 14.16
N ALA A 26 -3.13 -13.29 15.14
CA ALA A 26 -4.50 -12.93 15.50
C ALA A 26 -4.63 -11.47 15.97
N LEU A 27 -3.71 -11.01 16.83
CA LEU A 27 -3.67 -9.61 17.27
C LEU A 27 -3.46 -8.65 16.09
N LEU A 28 -2.58 -9.01 15.16
CA LEU A 28 -2.33 -8.22 13.97
C LEU A 28 -3.55 -8.15 13.05
N ILE A 29 -4.28 -9.26 12.86
CA ILE A 29 -5.54 -9.27 12.12
C ILE A 29 -6.55 -8.31 12.77
N ILE A 30 -6.70 -8.34 14.10
CA ILE A 30 -7.60 -7.43 14.81
C ILE A 30 -7.19 -5.96 14.59
N ALA A 31 -5.90 -5.66 14.71
CA ALA A 31 -5.38 -4.31 14.46
C ALA A 31 -5.67 -3.85 13.02
N LEU A 32 -5.37 -4.68 12.03
CA LEU A 32 -5.60 -4.41 10.61
C LEU A 32 -7.10 -4.26 10.27
N LEU A 33 -7.98 -5.03 10.91
CA LEU A 33 -9.43 -4.84 10.78
C LEU A 33 -9.86 -3.48 11.35
N GLY A 34 -9.31 -3.08 12.49
CA GLY A 34 -9.54 -1.75 13.06
C GLY A 34 -9.06 -0.62 12.13
N GLU A 35 -7.87 -0.76 11.55
CA GLU A 35 -7.32 0.20 10.58
C GLU A 35 -8.17 0.26 9.30
N ALA A 36 -8.54 -0.90 8.73
CA ALA A 36 -9.38 -0.98 7.54
C ALA A 36 -10.77 -0.37 7.79
N TRP A 37 -11.36 -0.60 8.97
CA TRP A 37 -12.61 0.01 9.39
C TRP A 37 -12.49 1.53 9.55
N GLY A 38 -11.39 2.01 10.15
CA GLY A 38 -11.08 3.43 10.24
C GLY A 38 -10.94 4.10 8.87
N LEU A 39 -10.21 3.47 7.96
CA LEU A 39 -10.05 3.91 6.57
C LEU A 39 -11.37 3.92 5.81
N TRP A 40 -12.19 2.88 5.97
CA TRP A 40 -13.52 2.79 5.37
C TRP A 40 -14.43 3.91 5.86
N ASN A 41 -14.49 4.13 7.17
CA ASN A 41 -15.30 5.21 7.76
C ASN A 41 -14.80 6.59 7.34
N TYR A 42 -13.49 6.80 7.19
CA TYR A 42 -12.94 8.04 6.66
C TYR A 42 -13.31 8.25 5.18
N ALA A 43 -13.34 7.19 4.38
CA ALA A 43 -13.72 7.26 2.98
C ALA A 43 -15.24 7.48 2.77
N CYS A 44 -16.08 6.89 3.62
CA CYS A 44 -17.54 6.98 3.54
C CYS A 44 -18.12 8.19 4.31
N GLY A 45 -17.53 8.56 5.43
CA GLY A 45 -17.93 9.69 6.27
C GLY A 45 -17.13 10.92 5.89
N GLY A 46 -17.65 11.71 4.94
CA GLY A 46 -17.01 12.94 4.47
C GLY A 46 -16.46 13.81 5.60
N GLY A 47 -15.12 13.82 5.72
CA GLY A 47 -14.25 14.66 6.55
C GLY A 47 -14.90 15.45 7.70
N SER A 48 -14.83 14.92 8.92
CA SER A 48 -14.98 15.75 10.12
C SER A 48 -14.30 15.12 11.33
N ALA A 49 -12.96 15.00 11.29
CA ALA A 49 -12.17 14.81 12.50
C ALA A 49 -10.79 15.46 12.31
N ALA A 50 -10.70 16.73 12.73
CA ALA A 50 -9.48 17.45 13.09
C ALA A 50 -8.21 17.12 12.27
N GLU A 51 -8.17 17.52 11.00
CA GLU A 51 -6.90 17.59 10.26
C GLU A 51 -6.05 18.71 10.88
N THR A 52 -5.07 18.34 11.70
CA THR A 52 -3.89 19.18 11.92
C THR A 52 -3.24 19.39 10.56
N ASN A 53 -3.39 20.59 10.00
CA ASN A 53 -2.81 21.04 8.74
C ASN A 53 -1.29 20.74 8.68
N PHE A 54 -0.92 19.57 8.17
CA PHE A 54 0.40 19.33 7.62
C PHE A 54 0.30 19.54 6.11
N PRO A 55 0.88 20.62 5.55
CA PRO A 55 0.82 20.92 4.12
C PRO A 55 1.79 20.07 3.30
N GLN A 56 1.85 18.76 3.56
CA GLN A 56 2.59 17.78 2.76
C GLN A 56 1.62 16.94 1.94
N GLU A 57 1.12 17.56 0.87
CA GLU A 57 0.48 16.96 -0.32
C GLU A 57 -0.22 15.62 -0.10
N ASP A 58 -1.47 15.70 0.34
CA ASP A 58 -2.35 14.55 0.50
C ASP A 58 -2.85 14.04 -0.86
N SER A 59 -1.95 13.43 -1.62
CA SER A 59 -2.23 12.96 -2.97
C SER A 59 -3.04 11.65 -2.93
N TRP A 60 -4.02 11.54 -3.83
CA TRP A 60 -4.84 10.33 -4.01
C TRP A 60 -3.99 9.07 -4.17
N SER A 61 -2.85 9.19 -4.85
CA SER A 61 -1.90 8.09 -5.09
C SER A 61 -1.31 7.54 -3.79
N ARG A 62 -0.90 8.44 -2.88
CA ARG A 62 -0.38 8.04 -1.56
C ARG A 62 -1.45 7.36 -0.72
N ARG A 63 -2.64 7.96 -0.63
CA ARG A 63 -3.78 7.38 0.11
C ARG A 63 -4.14 6.00 -0.42
N SER A 64 -4.25 5.84 -1.74
CA SER A 64 -4.64 4.58 -2.38
C SER A 64 -3.61 3.48 -2.18
N LEU A 65 -2.32 3.80 -2.22
CA LEU A 65 -1.25 2.84 -1.93
C LEU A 65 -1.24 2.41 -0.47
N LEU A 66 -1.43 3.36 0.46
CA LEU A 66 -1.46 3.06 1.87
C LEU A 66 -2.69 2.20 2.20
N SER A 67 -3.88 2.62 1.79
CA SER A 67 -5.11 1.87 2.05
C SER A 67 -5.14 0.53 1.31
N GLY A 68 -4.72 0.51 0.05
CA GLY A 68 -4.64 -0.70 -0.77
C GLY A 68 -3.63 -1.70 -0.21
N GLY A 69 -2.47 -1.21 0.24
CA GLY A 69 -1.46 -2.02 0.88
C GLY A 69 -1.92 -2.62 2.22
N THR A 70 -2.57 -1.82 3.08
CA THR A 70 -3.17 -2.31 4.33
C THR A 70 -4.21 -3.40 4.07
N VAL A 71 -5.10 -3.20 3.09
CA VAL A 71 -6.10 -4.21 2.71
C VAL A 71 -5.43 -5.48 2.17
N LEU A 72 -4.40 -5.37 1.34
CA LEU A 72 -3.65 -6.52 0.86
C LEU A 72 -3.01 -7.29 2.02
N VAL A 73 -2.30 -6.61 2.93
CA VAL A 73 -1.70 -7.28 4.10
C VAL A 73 -2.76 -8.00 4.94
N LEU A 74 -3.91 -7.36 5.19
CA LEU A 74 -5.03 -7.99 5.89
C LEU A 74 -5.54 -9.23 5.16
N LEU A 75 -5.76 -9.16 3.84
CA LEU A 75 -6.18 -10.30 3.04
C LEU A 75 -5.16 -11.44 3.09
N GLY A 76 -3.86 -11.11 3.07
CA GLY A 76 -2.78 -12.08 3.20
C GLY A 76 -2.86 -12.82 4.53
N PHE A 77 -2.95 -12.09 5.65
CA PHE A 77 -3.09 -12.70 6.98
C PHE A 77 -4.36 -13.53 7.12
N LEU A 78 -5.51 -13.05 6.61
CA LEU A 78 -6.76 -13.80 6.65
C LEU A 78 -6.66 -15.10 5.84
N HIS A 79 -6.13 -15.04 4.62
CA HIS A 79 -5.92 -16.22 3.78
C HIS A 79 -4.96 -17.21 4.44
N GLY A 80 -3.83 -16.73 4.98
CA GLY A 80 -2.84 -17.56 5.67
C GLY A 80 -3.43 -18.24 6.91
N ALA A 81 -4.16 -17.50 7.74
CA ALA A 81 -4.83 -18.04 8.92
C ALA A 81 -5.90 -19.08 8.56
N TRP A 82 -6.70 -18.82 7.52
CA TRP A 82 -7.69 -19.76 7.02
C TRP A 82 -7.03 -21.04 6.49
N TYR A 83 -6.02 -20.91 5.63
CA TYR A 83 -5.31 -22.05 5.04
C TYR A 83 -4.59 -22.89 6.10
N ALA A 84 -3.94 -22.22 7.08
CA ALA A 84 -3.30 -22.89 8.21
C ALA A 84 -4.31 -23.73 9.01
N ALA A 85 -5.48 -23.16 9.31
CA ALA A 85 -6.51 -23.83 10.12
C ALA A 85 -7.25 -24.94 9.36
N ALA A 86 -7.53 -24.75 8.06
CA ALA A 86 -8.38 -25.66 7.28
C ALA A 86 -7.61 -26.83 6.66
N ASP A 87 -6.45 -26.55 6.05
CA ASP A 87 -5.79 -27.51 5.16
C ASP A 87 -4.37 -27.86 5.59
N LEU A 88 -3.58 -26.90 6.05
CA LEU A 88 -2.15 -27.13 6.28
C LEU A 88 -1.88 -28.26 7.29
N TYR A 89 -2.56 -28.28 8.44
CA TYR A 89 -2.39 -29.35 9.43
C TYR A 89 -2.78 -30.73 8.90
N ARG A 90 -3.83 -30.79 8.08
CA ARG A 90 -4.28 -32.04 7.43
C ARG A 90 -3.26 -32.51 6.41
N GLN A 91 -2.72 -31.59 5.62
CA GLN A 91 -1.72 -31.86 4.60
C GLN A 91 -0.38 -32.27 5.23
N GLU A 92 0.05 -31.67 6.35
CA GLU A 92 1.25 -32.11 7.08
C GLU A 92 1.12 -33.56 7.62
N ALA A 93 -0.05 -33.95 8.11
CA ALA A 93 -0.30 -35.34 8.53
C ALA A 93 -0.31 -36.33 7.36
N GLN A 94 -0.86 -35.93 6.20
CA GLN A 94 -0.83 -36.72 4.98
C GLN A 94 0.59 -36.89 4.44
N GLU A 95 1.40 -35.84 4.47
CA GLU A 95 2.80 -35.87 4.04
C GLU A 95 3.60 -36.92 4.82
N ALA A 96 3.46 -36.96 6.15
CA ALA A 96 4.09 -37.99 6.98
C ALA A 96 3.63 -39.41 6.61
N THR A 97 2.34 -39.57 6.32
CA THR A 97 1.76 -40.87 5.93
C THR A 97 2.32 -41.36 4.58
N ILE A 98 2.41 -40.48 3.59
CA ILE A 98 2.99 -40.78 2.26
C ILE A 98 4.46 -41.14 2.39
N LEU A 99 5.23 -40.39 3.21
CA LEU A 99 6.65 -40.68 3.43
C LEU A 99 6.87 -42.05 4.08
N HIS A 100 6.03 -42.44 5.05
CA HIS A 100 6.09 -43.77 5.64
C HIS A 100 5.79 -44.86 4.60
N ALA A 101 4.71 -44.71 3.82
CA ALA A 101 4.35 -45.67 2.77
C ALA A 101 5.45 -45.81 1.70
N MET A 102 6.06 -44.68 1.29
CA MET A 102 7.16 -44.67 0.33
C MET A 102 8.39 -45.44 0.85
N VAL A 103 8.72 -45.29 2.14
CA VAL A 103 9.82 -46.03 2.77
C VAL A 103 9.52 -47.52 2.86
N ASP A 104 8.29 -47.89 3.24
CA ASP A 104 7.86 -49.28 3.34
C ASP A 104 7.88 -49.99 1.98
N ASP A 105 7.37 -49.33 0.93
CA ASP A 105 7.42 -49.85 -0.44
C ASP A 105 8.86 -49.97 -0.97
N ALA A 106 9.71 -48.99 -0.67
CA ALA A 106 11.13 -49.05 -1.03
C ALA A 106 11.84 -50.20 -0.31
N ALA A 107 11.57 -50.41 0.99
CA ALA A 107 12.11 -51.52 1.78
C ALA A 107 11.64 -52.88 1.24
N ALA A 108 10.40 -52.97 0.78
CA ALA A 108 9.84 -54.16 0.12
C ALA A 108 10.34 -54.37 -1.32
N LYS A 109 11.19 -53.47 -1.85
CA LYS A 109 11.62 -53.42 -3.27
C LYS A 109 10.46 -53.29 -4.25
N ASN A 110 9.33 -52.74 -3.79
CA ASN A 110 8.16 -52.43 -4.61
C ASN A 110 8.38 -51.08 -5.31
N LEU A 111 9.22 -51.07 -6.35
CA LEU A 111 9.54 -49.84 -7.09
C LEU A 111 8.31 -49.14 -7.68
N PRO A 112 7.29 -49.84 -8.23
CA PRO A 112 6.06 -49.20 -8.69
C PRO A 112 5.28 -48.50 -7.57
N GLY A 113 5.19 -49.11 -6.37
CA GLY A 113 4.53 -48.50 -5.21
C GLY A 113 5.28 -47.26 -4.72
N ALA A 114 6.59 -47.36 -4.55
CA ALA A 114 7.42 -46.23 -4.18
C ALA A 114 7.32 -45.06 -5.19
N ALA A 115 7.28 -45.35 -6.49
CA ALA A 115 7.10 -44.33 -7.53
C ALA A 115 5.71 -43.66 -7.47
N ASN A 116 4.67 -44.43 -7.13
CA ASN A 116 3.33 -43.89 -6.91
C ASN A 116 3.29 -42.92 -5.72
N GLU A 117 3.96 -43.27 -4.61
CA GLU A 117 4.02 -42.38 -3.44
C GLU A 117 4.85 -41.11 -3.69
N VAL A 118 5.88 -41.17 -4.54
CA VAL A 118 6.57 -39.95 -5.01
C VAL A 118 5.60 -39.02 -5.75
N MET A 119 4.74 -39.55 -6.61
CA MET A 119 3.73 -38.74 -7.32
C MET A 119 2.68 -38.16 -6.36
N ASN A 120 2.26 -38.92 -5.34
CA ASN A 120 1.35 -38.43 -4.31
C ASN A 120 1.96 -37.27 -3.52
N LEU A 121 3.25 -37.40 -3.15
CA LEU A 121 3.99 -36.35 -2.45
C LEU A 121 4.15 -35.08 -3.30
N ASP A 122 4.43 -35.24 -4.60
CA ASP A 122 4.56 -34.12 -5.54
C ASP A 122 3.25 -33.33 -5.66
N ASN A 123 2.12 -34.03 -5.84
CA ASN A 123 0.80 -33.41 -5.90
C ASN A 123 0.45 -32.64 -4.62
N LEU A 124 0.69 -33.24 -3.45
CA LEU A 124 0.46 -32.61 -2.15
C LEU A 124 1.35 -31.37 -1.96
N SER A 125 2.62 -31.47 -2.36
CA SER A 125 3.58 -30.37 -2.30
C SER A 125 3.19 -29.22 -3.22
N GLY A 126 2.69 -29.52 -4.42
CA GLY A 126 2.18 -28.52 -5.36
C GLY A 126 0.98 -27.76 -4.80
N GLU A 127 0.01 -28.47 -4.21
CA GLU A 127 -1.15 -27.84 -3.57
C GLU A 127 -0.73 -26.91 -2.42
N LYS A 128 0.22 -27.35 -1.58
CA LYS A 128 0.80 -26.52 -0.50
C LYS A 128 1.51 -25.30 -1.06
N ALA A 129 2.37 -25.49 -2.06
CA ALA A 129 3.19 -24.44 -2.64
C ALA A 129 2.34 -23.30 -3.20
N VAL A 130 1.25 -23.61 -3.92
CA VAL A 130 0.35 -22.60 -4.50
C VAL A 130 -0.31 -21.75 -3.41
N ASN A 131 -0.82 -22.38 -2.34
CA ASN A 131 -1.48 -21.65 -1.25
C ASN A 131 -0.51 -20.77 -0.46
N ILE A 132 0.70 -21.29 -0.20
CA ILE A 132 1.77 -20.54 0.50
C ILE A 132 2.25 -19.38 -0.37
N ALA A 133 2.46 -19.60 -1.67
CA ALA A 133 2.91 -18.58 -2.61
C ALA A 133 1.88 -17.45 -2.76
N ALA A 134 0.59 -17.78 -2.84
CA ALA A 134 -0.46 -16.77 -2.88
C ALA A 134 -0.46 -15.92 -1.60
N HIS A 135 -0.37 -16.56 -0.42
CA HIS A 135 -0.28 -15.85 0.86
C HIS A 135 0.93 -14.91 0.92
N SER A 136 2.14 -15.38 0.56
CA SER A 136 3.35 -14.58 0.63
C SER A 136 3.30 -13.39 -0.33
N HIS A 137 2.87 -13.60 -1.58
CA HIS A 137 2.80 -12.52 -2.56
C HIS A 137 1.78 -11.44 -2.19
N ILE A 138 0.62 -11.81 -1.61
CA ILE A 138 -0.35 -10.83 -1.13
C ILE A 138 0.29 -9.90 -0.08
N ILE A 139 1.03 -10.47 0.89
CA ILE A 139 1.70 -9.68 1.93
C ILE A 139 2.85 -8.86 1.36
N GLU A 140 3.71 -9.46 0.54
CA GLU A 140 4.85 -8.77 -0.10
C GLU A 140 4.39 -7.55 -0.88
N PHE A 141 3.36 -7.71 -1.72
CA PHE A 141 2.82 -6.60 -2.48
C PHE A 141 2.10 -5.58 -1.61
N GLY A 142 1.45 -6.01 -0.52
CA GLY A 142 0.83 -5.11 0.44
C GLY A 142 1.87 -4.23 1.15
N VAL A 143 2.94 -4.83 1.67
CA VAL A 143 4.06 -4.11 2.30
C VAL A 143 4.77 -3.20 1.30
N LEU A 144 4.99 -3.68 0.08
CA LEU A 144 5.55 -2.88 -1.00
C LEU A 144 4.68 -1.66 -1.28
N ALA A 145 3.36 -1.82 -1.43
CA ALA A 145 2.45 -0.70 -1.64
C ALA A 145 2.50 0.33 -0.50
N ILE A 146 2.51 -0.13 0.76
CA ILE A 146 2.69 0.74 1.93
C ILE A 146 4.02 1.51 1.84
N LEU A 147 5.13 0.83 1.55
CA LEU A 147 6.44 1.47 1.42
C LEU A 147 6.45 2.52 0.30
N LEU A 148 5.87 2.19 -0.85
CA LEU A 148 5.79 3.10 -1.99
C LEU A 148 4.90 4.31 -1.73
N SER A 149 3.94 4.20 -0.81
CA SER A 149 3.13 5.35 -0.36
C SER A 149 4.00 6.45 0.27
N PHE A 150 5.04 6.08 1.03
CA PHE A 150 5.99 7.02 1.62
C PHE A 150 6.97 7.60 0.62
N ILE A 151 7.26 6.86 -0.46
CA ILE A 151 8.17 7.30 -1.53
C ILE A 151 7.47 8.25 -2.51
N GLN A 152 6.13 8.27 -2.58
CA GLN A 152 5.36 9.11 -3.51
C GLN A 152 5.80 10.58 -3.62
N PRO A 153 6.13 11.31 -2.52
CA PRO A 153 6.57 12.70 -2.60
C PRO A 153 7.88 12.90 -3.39
N TYR A 154 8.70 11.85 -3.52
CA TYR A 154 9.98 11.87 -4.24
C TYR A 154 9.84 11.45 -5.72
N VAL A 155 8.64 11.09 -6.17
CA VAL A 155 8.39 10.64 -7.56
C VAL A 155 7.98 11.84 -8.42
N PHE A 156 8.86 12.28 -9.31
CA PHE A 156 8.64 13.45 -10.16
C PHE A 156 7.93 13.08 -11.47
N LEU A 157 6.69 12.62 -11.34
CA LEU A 157 5.77 12.34 -12.43
C LEU A 157 4.54 13.25 -12.34
N SER A 158 3.84 13.46 -13.46
CA SER A 158 2.54 14.12 -13.41
C SER A 158 1.55 13.30 -12.59
N GLU A 159 0.59 13.97 -11.94
CA GLU A 159 -0.42 13.32 -11.12
C GLU A 159 -1.23 12.27 -11.88
N ASP A 160 -1.51 12.50 -13.17
CA ASP A 160 -2.19 11.51 -14.01
C ASP A 160 -1.37 10.23 -14.19
N TRP A 161 -0.05 10.36 -14.34
CA TRP A 161 0.83 9.20 -14.45
C TRP A 161 0.94 8.47 -13.12
N LYS A 162 1.09 9.19 -12.00
CA LYS A 162 1.09 8.56 -10.67
C LYS A 162 -0.19 7.75 -10.46
N ARG A 163 -1.36 8.30 -10.81
CA ARG A 163 -2.66 7.60 -10.70
C ARG A 163 -2.72 6.33 -11.54
N ARG A 164 -2.31 6.40 -12.82
CA ARG A 164 -2.31 5.23 -13.72
C ARG A 164 -1.38 4.13 -13.20
N TRP A 165 -0.21 4.54 -12.72
CA TRP A 165 0.77 3.64 -12.16
C TRP A 165 0.28 2.95 -10.88
N VAL A 166 -0.31 3.69 -9.93
CA VAL A 166 -0.87 3.10 -8.70
C VAL A 166 -1.94 2.07 -9.04
N LYS A 167 -2.83 2.38 -10.00
CA LYS A 167 -3.85 1.43 -10.46
C LYS A 167 -3.23 0.18 -11.06
N LEU A 168 -2.19 0.32 -11.88
CA LEU A 168 -1.48 -0.79 -12.50
C LEU A 168 -0.82 -1.69 -11.45
N LEU A 169 -0.13 -1.08 -10.47
CA LEU A 169 0.51 -1.78 -9.37
C LEU A 169 -0.52 -2.57 -8.56
N LEU A 170 -1.56 -1.90 -8.04
CA LEU A 170 -2.57 -2.53 -7.19
C LEU A 170 -3.36 -3.62 -7.94
N ALA A 171 -3.65 -3.41 -9.23
CA ALA A 171 -4.29 -4.42 -10.05
C ALA A 171 -3.38 -5.65 -10.23
N GLY A 172 -2.11 -5.46 -10.59
CA GLY A 172 -1.14 -6.56 -10.72
C GLY A 172 -0.94 -7.33 -9.40
N SER A 173 -0.84 -6.60 -8.29
CA SER A 173 -0.70 -7.14 -6.93
C SER A 173 -1.88 -8.00 -6.49
N LEU A 174 -3.07 -7.77 -7.06
CA LEU A 174 -4.26 -8.58 -6.78
C LEU A 174 -4.41 -9.72 -7.79
N ILE A 175 -4.16 -9.47 -9.08
CA ILE A 175 -4.30 -10.45 -10.15
C ILE A 175 -3.36 -11.64 -9.92
N LEU A 176 -2.07 -11.40 -9.66
CA LEU A 176 -1.10 -12.49 -9.51
C LEU A 176 -1.52 -13.52 -8.46
N PRO A 177 -1.72 -13.17 -7.18
CA PRO A 177 -2.02 -14.18 -6.16
C PRO A 177 -3.38 -14.86 -6.36
N LEU A 178 -4.38 -14.16 -6.90
CA LEU A 178 -5.68 -14.77 -7.22
C LEU A 178 -5.55 -15.83 -8.31
N PHE A 179 -4.78 -15.55 -9.36
CA PHE A 179 -4.60 -16.47 -10.47
C PHE A 179 -3.62 -17.61 -10.15
N VAL A 180 -2.66 -17.40 -9.25
CA VAL A 180 -1.88 -18.49 -8.64
C VAL A 180 -2.80 -19.49 -7.93
N LEU A 181 -3.74 -19.03 -7.09
CA LEU A 181 -4.73 -19.93 -6.45
C LEU A 181 -5.60 -20.68 -7.47
N LEU A 182 -5.91 -20.05 -8.59
CA LEU A 182 -6.70 -20.64 -9.67
C LEU A 182 -5.90 -21.65 -10.52
N GLU A 183 -4.57 -21.68 -10.41
CA GLU A 183 -3.70 -22.61 -11.16
C GLU A 183 -4.07 -24.06 -10.88
N LEU A 184 -4.42 -24.41 -9.64
CA LEU A 184 -4.85 -25.76 -9.29
C LEU A 184 -6.13 -26.21 -10.02
N LYS A 185 -6.97 -25.27 -10.47
CA LYS A 185 -8.25 -25.56 -11.15
C LYS A 185 -8.19 -25.41 -12.66
N PHE A 186 -7.49 -24.40 -13.15
CA PHE A 186 -7.47 -24.01 -14.56
C PHE A 186 -6.12 -24.27 -15.24
N GLY A 187 -5.14 -24.80 -14.49
CA GLY A 187 -3.82 -25.17 -14.99
C GLY A 187 -3.10 -23.98 -15.62
N LEU A 188 -2.43 -24.26 -16.75
CA LEU A 188 -1.54 -23.34 -17.46
C LEU A 188 -2.18 -21.98 -17.80
N VAL A 189 -3.49 -21.94 -18.05
CA VAL A 189 -4.19 -20.68 -18.40
C VAL A 189 -4.19 -19.72 -17.22
N ALA A 190 -4.47 -20.22 -16.01
CA ALA A 190 -4.43 -19.39 -14.82
C ALA A 190 -3.00 -18.98 -14.46
N GLY A 191 -2.03 -19.89 -14.60
CA GLY A 191 -0.60 -19.57 -14.45
C GLY A 191 -0.16 -18.44 -15.40
N GLY A 192 -0.53 -18.50 -16.67
CA GLY A 192 -0.21 -17.44 -17.63
C GLY A 192 -0.83 -16.08 -17.32
N ILE A 193 -2.03 -16.04 -16.71
CA ILE A 193 -2.63 -14.78 -16.25
C ILE A 193 -1.93 -14.27 -14.98
N ALA A 194 -1.49 -15.17 -14.09
CA ALA A 194 -0.70 -14.79 -12.94
C ALA A 194 0.62 -14.12 -13.36
N ASP A 195 1.29 -14.66 -14.39
CA ASP A 195 2.50 -14.07 -14.97
C ASP A 195 2.25 -12.67 -15.53
N LEU A 196 1.10 -12.44 -16.19
CA LEU A 196 0.70 -11.09 -16.62
C LEU A 196 0.53 -10.14 -15.44
N GLY A 197 -0.07 -10.61 -14.33
CA GLY A 197 -0.15 -9.84 -13.09
C GLY A 197 1.22 -9.46 -12.55
N GLY A 198 2.18 -10.39 -12.55
CA GLY A 198 3.57 -10.13 -12.16
C GLY A 198 4.25 -9.10 -13.08
N LEU A 199 4.07 -9.24 -14.38
CA LEU A 199 4.60 -8.29 -15.36
C LEU A 199 4.04 -6.88 -15.16
N MET A 200 2.75 -6.74 -14.83
CA MET A 200 2.15 -5.44 -14.49
C MET A 200 2.85 -4.79 -13.29
N VAL A 201 3.15 -5.56 -12.24
CA VAL A 201 3.89 -5.06 -11.06
C VAL A 201 5.31 -4.65 -11.46
N ILE A 202 6.02 -5.44 -12.26
CA ILE A 202 7.37 -5.12 -12.73
C ILE A 202 7.37 -3.82 -13.55
N ILE A 203 6.47 -3.71 -14.54
CA ILE A 203 6.33 -2.50 -15.38
C ILE A 203 6.02 -1.29 -14.51
N ALA A 204 5.15 -1.46 -13.50
CA ALA A 204 4.89 -0.43 -12.53
C ALA A 204 6.22 -0.03 -11.85
N LEU A 205 6.91 -0.93 -11.16
CA LEU A 205 8.13 -0.58 -10.42
C LEU A 205 9.20 0.11 -11.29
N ILE A 206 9.37 -0.32 -12.53
CA ILE A 206 10.27 0.34 -13.50
C ILE A 206 9.83 1.77 -13.78
N ALA A 207 8.54 2.00 -14.07
CA ALA A 207 8.02 3.34 -14.35
C ALA A 207 8.20 4.28 -13.15
N MET A 208 8.01 3.78 -11.93
CA MET A 208 8.26 4.56 -10.71
C MET A 208 9.74 4.86 -10.54
N LEU A 209 10.62 3.87 -10.74
CA LEU A 209 12.07 4.05 -10.68
C LEU A 209 12.54 5.14 -11.64
N VAL A 210 12.04 5.14 -12.88
CA VAL A 210 12.33 6.21 -13.85
C VAL A 210 11.85 7.58 -13.34
N GLY A 211 10.68 7.63 -12.69
CA GLY A 211 10.15 8.84 -12.06
C GLY A 211 11.04 9.38 -10.93
N VAL A 212 11.61 8.48 -10.12
CA VAL A 212 12.56 8.83 -9.05
C VAL A 212 13.91 9.27 -9.63
N LEU A 213 14.45 8.57 -10.64
CA LEU A 213 15.73 8.93 -11.26
C LEU A 213 15.67 10.30 -11.95
N ARG A 214 14.54 10.65 -12.57
CA ARG A 214 14.31 12.00 -13.15
C ARG A 214 14.31 13.11 -12.10
N TYR A 215 13.99 12.81 -10.84
CA TYR A 215 14.07 13.78 -9.75
C TYR A 215 15.52 14.14 -9.44
N SER A 216 16.38 13.14 -9.26
CA SER A 216 17.79 13.35 -8.92
C SER A 216 18.53 14.17 -9.98
N GLY A 217 18.23 13.97 -11.26
CA GLY A 217 18.85 14.73 -12.36
C GLY A 217 18.50 16.23 -12.38
N ARG A 218 17.37 16.64 -11.78
CA ARG A 218 16.99 18.06 -11.65
C ARG A 218 17.50 18.72 -10.37
N GLY A 219 17.86 17.93 -9.36
CA GLY A 219 18.42 18.42 -8.10
C GLY A 219 19.80 19.07 -8.26
N ASP A 220 20.59 18.59 -9.23
CA ASP A 220 21.95 19.06 -9.52
C ASP A 220 22.02 20.28 -10.45
N GLU A 221 20.90 20.70 -11.04
CA GLU A 221 20.88 21.82 -11.99
C GLU A 221 20.73 23.21 -11.35
N ARG A 222 20.74 23.37 -10.01
CA ARG A 222 20.73 24.74 -9.43
C ARG A 222 22.08 25.41 -9.70
N PRO A 223 22.19 26.37 -10.62
CA PRO A 223 23.38 27.16 -10.73
C PRO A 223 23.32 28.13 -9.55
N GLU A 224 24.35 28.09 -8.73
CA GLU A 224 24.73 29.16 -7.80
C GLU A 224 24.94 30.47 -8.59
N LYS A 225 23.85 31.13 -8.99
CA LYS A 225 23.85 32.36 -9.80
C LYS A 225 22.90 33.40 -9.26
N VAL A 226 22.77 33.56 -7.93
CA VAL A 226 22.10 34.74 -7.36
C VAL A 226 22.74 35.20 -6.03
N ALA A 227 24.07 35.31 -5.97
CA ALA A 227 24.73 35.95 -4.82
C ALA A 227 25.76 37.03 -5.17
N HIS A 228 26.29 37.08 -6.40
CA HIS A 228 27.38 38.02 -6.72
C HIS A 228 27.01 39.27 -7.53
N LEU A 229 25.78 39.41 -8.04
CA LEU A 229 25.37 40.60 -8.82
C LEU A 229 24.52 41.62 -8.08
N ARG A 230 24.31 41.46 -6.77
CA ARG A 230 23.60 42.44 -5.93
C ARG A 230 24.50 43.07 -4.85
N ARG A 231 25.81 43.18 -5.12
CA ARG A 231 26.78 43.85 -4.24
C ARG A 231 27.50 45.06 -4.88
N SER A 232 27.04 45.51 -6.05
CA SER A 232 27.69 46.63 -6.78
C SER A 232 26.82 47.90 -6.92
N ARG A 233 25.74 48.04 -6.12
CA ARG A 233 24.90 49.25 -6.15
C ARG A 233 24.25 49.56 -4.81
N ALA A 234 25.07 49.72 -3.77
CA ALA A 234 24.66 50.34 -2.52
C ALA A 234 25.89 50.96 -1.85
N GLY A 235 26.45 51.95 -2.53
CA GLY A 235 27.47 52.83 -2.01
C GLY A 235 27.15 54.25 -2.47
N HIS A 236 26.73 55.07 -1.50
CA HIS A 236 26.85 56.54 -1.46
C HIS A 236 25.66 57.43 -1.88
N ARG A 237 25.28 58.28 -0.89
CA ARG A 237 24.41 59.49 -0.92
C ARG A 237 22.91 59.20 -1.00
N GLY A 238 22.03 59.73 -0.16
CA GLY A 238 22.07 60.95 0.65
C GLY A 238 20.70 61.63 0.43
N ASP A 239 19.97 61.81 1.53
CA ASP A 239 18.89 62.78 1.72
C ASP A 239 17.57 62.70 0.93
N ALA A 240 16.52 62.51 1.73
CA ALA A 240 15.27 63.29 1.73
C ALA A 240 14.17 63.01 0.68
N LEU A 241 12.94 63.02 1.22
CA LEU A 241 11.62 62.98 0.57
C LEU A 241 11.25 61.67 -0.15
N TRP A 242 10.27 60.96 0.40
CA TRP A 242 8.90 60.89 -0.15
C TRP A 242 8.07 59.95 0.73
N PHE A 243 7.48 60.57 1.76
CA PHE A 243 6.32 60.07 2.46
C PHE A 243 5.11 60.18 1.51
N VAL A 244 4.19 59.21 1.60
CA VAL A 244 2.81 59.23 1.06
C VAL A 244 2.65 59.06 -0.45
N LEU A 245 2.14 57.89 -0.88
CA LEU A 245 1.07 57.69 -1.89
C LEU A 245 1.17 56.29 -2.52
N CYS A 246 0.40 55.31 -2.00
CA CYS A 246 -0.26 54.31 -2.85
C CYS A 246 -1.33 53.56 -2.05
N GLY A 247 -2.45 54.24 -1.82
CA GLY A 247 -3.68 53.64 -1.32
C GLY A 247 -4.86 54.18 -2.11
N ILE A 248 -5.65 53.26 -2.66
CA ILE A 248 -7.06 53.41 -3.07
C ILE A 248 -7.30 53.94 -4.50
N ARG A 249 -7.85 53.08 -5.36
CA ARG A 249 -8.52 53.40 -6.64
C ARG A 249 -9.84 52.63 -6.79
N ARG A 250 -10.83 53.33 -7.40
CA ARG A 250 -12.24 52.99 -7.77
C ARG A 250 -13.27 53.38 -6.69
N ALA A 251 -14.37 54.10 -6.96
CA ALA A 251 -15.18 54.27 -8.18
C ALA A 251 -15.96 55.64 -8.17
N PRO A 252 -16.78 55.97 -9.18
CA PRO A 252 -17.02 57.36 -9.61
C PRO A 252 -18.31 58.05 -9.11
N ASN A 253 -18.18 59.35 -8.90
CA ASN A 253 -19.03 60.48 -9.35
C ASN A 253 -20.54 60.23 -9.64
N VAL A 254 -21.40 60.63 -8.70
CA VAL A 254 -22.74 61.17 -9.00
C VAL A 254 -22.93 62.43 -8.15
N ARG A 255 -22.98 63.59 -8.82
CA ARG A 255 -23.51 64.85 -8.26
C ARG A 255 -25.02 64.83 -8.41
N GLN A 256 -25.75 65.01 -7.31
CA GLN A 256 -26.92 65.88 -7.30
C GLN A 256 -26.96 66.68 -6.01
N HIS A 257 -27.00 67.99 -6.19
CA HIS A 257 -27.24 69.00 -5.18
C HIS A 257 -28.68 68.91 -4.66
N GLY A 258 -28.85 69.18 -3.37
CA GLY A 258 -29.75 70.26 -2.99
C GLY A 258 -31.00 69.89 -2.19
N ARG A 259 -30.89 70.22 -0.90
CA ARG A 259 -31.85 71.04 -0.13
C ARG A 259 -33.10 70.38 0.49
N ILE A 260 -33.08 70.50 1.83
CA ILE A 260 -34.09 71.14 2.70
C ILE A 260 -35.17 70.22 3.30
N ALA A 261 -34.98 70.04 4.61
CA ALA A 261 -35.93 70.13 5.71
C ALA A 261 -37.19 69.25 5.73
N GLY A 262 -37.24 68.44 6.78
CA GLY A 262 -38.14 68.76 7.90
C GLY A 262 -39.28 67.78 8.13
N ARG A 263 -39.39 67.35 9.40
CA ARG A 263 -40.60 66.86 10.10
C ARG A 263 -41.11 65.50 9.61
N LEU A 264 -41.84 64.66 10.35
CA LEU A 264 -42.17 64.40 11.76
C LEU A 264 -42.91 63.03 11.70
N PHE A 265 -43.13 62.39 12.85
CA PHE A 265 -44.14 61.34 13.12
C PHE A 265 -43.85 59.92 12.61
N CYS A 266 -43.72 58.93 13.53
CA CYS A 266 -44.77 58.00 14.04
C CYS A 266 -45.21 56.98 12.98
N SER A 267 -45.54 55.73 13.26
CA SER A 267 -45.75 54.96 14.49
C SER A 267 -45.79 53.49 14.06
N ARG A 268 -45.45 52.60 15.00
CA ARG A 268 -45.88 51.20 15.14
C ARG A 268 -47.02 50.72 14.23
N GLY A 269 -46.77 49.53 13.67
CA GLY A 269 -47.72 48.44 13.41
C GLY A 269 -46.96 47.14 13.54
#